data_AF-A0A7X7UJ06-F1
#
_entry.id   AF-A0A7X7UJ06-F1
#
_cell.length_a   1.000
_cell.length_b   1.000
_cell.length_c   1.000
_cell.angle_alpha   90.00
_cell.angle_beta   90.00
_cell.angle_gamma   90.00
#
_symmetry.space_group_name_H-M   'P 1'
#
loop_
_entity.id
_entity.type
_entity.pdbx_description
1 polymer ?
#
loop_
_entity_poly.entity_id
_entity_poly.type
_entity_poly.pdbx_seq_one_letter_code
_entity_poly.pdbx_strand_id
1 'polypeptide(L)'
;MITNKNLIITVLMTGWLAVSCNQSKVENPIPDNNYMQLATLWYQQSAECRALYYQAYEVARLRLDEALKISSKEKKAVVVDIDETVLDNSPYQAWCILNGKNYPEGWAEWTSKAEAKALPGAVEFLNYAASKGVEVFYITNRKTNEMEATIKNL
;
A
#
# COMPACT_ATOMS: atom_id res chain seq x y z
N MET A 1 7.10 -43.93 71.56
CA MET A 1 6.12 -43.01 70.95
C MET A 1 6.75 -41.62 70.87
N ILE A 2 7.44 -41.31 69.78
CA ILE A 2 7.93 -39.96 69.45
C ILE A 2 7.51 -39.73 68.00
N THR A 3 6.53 -38.85 67.81
CA THR A 3 5.84 -38.63 66.54
C THR A 3 6.60 -37.60 65.69
N ASN A 4 6.97 -38.03 64.47
CA ASN A 4 7.53 -37.24 63.37
C ASN A 4 6.53 -36.17 62.88
N LYS A 5 6.37 -35.06 63.61
CA LYS A 5 5.55 -33.92 63.17
C LYS A 5 6.35 -32.86 62.38
N ASN A 6 7.68 -32.85 62.49
CA ASN A 6 8.51 -31.83 61.85
C ASN A 6 8.94 -32.16 60.41
N LEU A 7 8.86 -33.42 59.98
CA LEU A 7 9.25 -33.83 58.62
C LEU A 7 8.20 -33.48 57.55
N ILE A 8 6.92 -33.40 57.94
CA ILE A 8 5.81 -33.13 57.01
C ILE A 8 5.76 -31.64 56.63
N ILE A 9 6.17 -30.74 57.53
CA ILE A 9 6.15 -29.29 57.28
C ILE A 9 7.24 -28.86 56.29
N THR A 10 8.39 -29.56 56.26
CA THR A 10 9.50 -29.23 55.34
C THR A 10 9.22 -29.62 53.88
N VAL A 11 8.38 -30.65 53.64
CA VAL A 11 8.05 -31.11 52.27
C VAL A 11 6.98 -30.24 51.61
N LEU A 12 6.13 -29.56 52.39
CA LEU A 12 5.07 -28.70 51.85
C LEU A 12 5.55 -27.30 51.41
N MET A 13 6.73 -26.85 51.84
CA MET A 13 7.27 -25.52 51.49
C MET A 13 8.15 -25.51 50.22
N THR A 14 8.56 -26.67 49.71
CA THR A 14 9.42 -26.78 48.53
C THR A 14 8.65 -26.99 47.22
N GLY A 15 7.36 -27.34 47.29
CA GLY A 15 6.50 -27.57 46.13
C GLY A 15 5.95 -26.30 45.45
N TRP A 16 6.11 -25.11 46.06
CA TRP A 16 5.58 -23.85 45.51
C TRP A 16 6.55 -23.06 44.64
N LEU A 17 7.82 -23.45 44.57
CA LEU A 17 8.84 -22.72 43.81
C LEU A 17 9.00 -23.20 42.35
N ALA A 18 8.32 -24.27 41.93
CA ALA A 18 8.49 -24.85 40.59
C ALA A 18 7.49 -24.35 39.52
N VAL A 19 6.54 -23.46 39.86
CA VAL A 19 5.48 -23.02 38.92
C VAL A 19 5.76 -21.64 38.30
N SER A 20 6.89 -21.00 38.62
CA SER A 20 7.07 -19.58 38.29
C SER A 20 7.85 -19.26 37.00
N CYS A 21 8.14 -20.24 36.15
CA CYS A 21 8.71 -19.99 34.82
C CYS A 21 7.91 -20.71 33.74
N ASN A 22 6.65 -20.31 33.56
CA ASN A 22 6.04 -20.43 32.24
C ASN A 22 6.29 -19.08 31.55
N GLN A 23 7.43 -18.98 30.85
CA GLN A 23 7.68 -17.85 29.97
C GLN A 23 6.69 -18.00 28.82
N SER A 24 5.51 -17.38 28.95
CA SER A 24 4.60 -17.20 27.83
C SER A 24 5.46 -16.65 26.70
N LYS A 25 5.51 -17.37 25.56
CA LYS A 25 6.05 -16.81 24.33
C LYS A 25 5.31 -15.49 24.15
N VAL A 26 6.00 -14.38 24.36
CA VAL A 26 5.50 -13.09 23.93
C VAL A 26 5.47 -13.24 22.41
N GLU A 27 4.29 -13.55 21.87
CA GLU A 27 4.06 -13.32 20.46
C GLU A 27 4.43 -11.86 20.24
N ASN A 28 5.44 -11.63 19.40
CA ASN A 28 5.76 -10.27 18.98
C ASN A 28 4.43 -9.68 18.49
N PRO A 29 3.98 -8.54 19.06
CA PRO A 29 2.72 -7.97 18.65
C PRO A 29 2.79 -7.77 17.14
N ILE A 30 1.79 -8.33 16.44
CA ILE A 30 1.58 -8.04 15.03
C ILE A 30 1.60 -6.51 14.90
N PRO A 31 2.39 -5.93 13.98
CA PRO A 31 2.42 -4.50 13.78
C PRO A 31 0.99 -3.94 13.71
N ASP A 32 0.68 -2.98 14.59
CA ASP A 32 -0.64 -2.36 14.62
C ASP A 32 -0.76 -1.39 13.45
N ASN A 33 -1.32 -1.89 12.36
CA ASN A 33 -1.59 -1.10 11.14
C ASN A 33 -3.01 -0.49 11.15
N ASN A 34 -3.72 -0.51 12.28
CA ASN A 34 -5.08 0.04 12.37
C ASN A 34 -5.13 1.53 11.98
N TYR A 35 -4.05 2.27 12.20
CA TYR A 35 -3.94 3.69 11.82
C TYR A 35 -4.11 3.92 10.31
N MET A 36 -3.90 2.91 9.46
CA MET A 36 -4.05 3.00 8.00
C MET A 36 -5.47 2.68 7.51
N GLN A 37 -6.33 2.10 8.35
CA GLN A 37 -7.62 1.55 7.95
C GLN A 37 -8.55 2.60 7.35
N LEU A 38 -8.75 3.71 8.05
CA LEU A 38 -9.68 4.75 7.60
C LEU A 38 -9.23 5.38 6.27
N ALA A 39 -7.93 5.62 6.10
CA ALA A 39 -7.38 6.15 4.85
C ALA A 39 -7.56 5.15 3.70
N THR A 40 -7.26 3.86 3.93
CA THR A 40 -7.41 2.80 2.92
C THR A 40 -8.87 2.62 2.51
N LEU A 41 -9.80 2.63 3.48
CA LEU A 41 -11.23 2.55 3.22
C LEU A 41 -11.74 3.77 2.44
N TRP A 42 -11.31 4.98 2.81
CA TRP A 42 -11.66 6.18 2.06
C TRP A 42 -11.17 6.08 0.61
N TYR A 43 -9.92 5.68 0.39
CA TYR A 43 -9.34 5.55 -0.93
C TYR A 43 -10.08 4.51 -1.80
N GLN A 44 -10.40 3.34 -1.23
CA GLN A 44 -11.05 2.25 -1.97
C GLN A 44 -12.53 2.46 -2.23
N GLN A 45 -13.26 3.00 -1.25
CA GLN A 45 -14.72 2.91 -1.23
C GLN A 45 -15.41 4.26 -1.45
N SER A 46 -14.77 5.37 -1.08
CA SER A 46 -15.44 6.68 -1.12
C SER A 46 -15.75 7.12 -2.55
N ALA A 47 -16.92 7.75 -2.72
CA ALA A 47 -17.26 8.40 -3.98
C ALA A 47 -16.42 9.67 -4.17
N GLU A 48 -16.01 10.29 -3.07
CA GLU A 48 -15.20 11.49 -2.99
C GLU A 48 -13.80 11.27 -3.56
N CYS A 49 -13.12 10.18 -3.18
CA CYS A 49 -11.81 9.85 -3.76
C CYS A 49 -11.93 9.63 -5.28
N ARG A 50 -12.92 8.85 -5.73
CA ARG A 50 -13.17 8.66 -7.17
C ARG A 50 -13.48 9.99 -7.89
N ALA A 51 -14.29 10.85 -7.29
CA ALA A 51 -14.62 12.16 -7.84
C ALA A 51 -13.40 13.08 -7.93
N LEU A 52 -12.47 13.02 -6.97
CA LEU A 52 -11.22 13.78 -7.00
C LEU A 52 -10.32 13.34 -8.16
N TYR A 53 -10.23 12.05 -8.45
CA TYR A 53 -9.49 11.55 -9.62
C TYR A 53 -10.09 12.08 -10.93
N TYR A 54 -11.41 11.95 -11.12
CA TYR A 54 -12.06 12.52 -12.30
C TYR A 54 -11.88 14.04 -12.39
N GLN A 55 -12.01 14.76 -11.27
CA GLN A 55 -11.78 16.20 -11.24
C GLN A 55 -10.35 16.55 -11.68
N ALA A 56 -9.35 15.85 -11.14
CA ALA A 56 -7.95 16.09 -11.48
C ALA A 56 -7.69 15.86 -12.98
N TYR A 57 -8.17 14.75 -13.54
CA TYR A 57 -7.96 14.43 -14.94
C TYR A 57 -8.77 15.31 -15.91
N GLU A 58 -9.98 15.74 -15.54
CA GLU A 58 -10.73 16.73 -16.33
C GLU A 58 -10.05 18.10 -16.31
N VAL A 59 -9.54 18.53 -15.15
CA VAL A 59 -8.72 19.75 -15.07
C VAL A 59 -7.47 19.60 -15.93
N ALA A 60 -6.78 18.46 -15.88
CA ALA A 60 -5.59 18.20 -16.70
C ALA A 60 -5.91 18.27 -18.21
N ARG A 61 -7.05 17.72 -18.64
CA ARG A 61 -7.55 17.81 -20.02
C ARG A 61 -7.75 19.27 -20.45
N LEU A 62 -8.42 20.08 -19.62
CA LEU A 62 -8.62 21.51 -19.89
C LEU A 62 -7.29 22.26 -19.98
N ARG A 63 -6.35 21.98 -19.08
CA ARG A 63 -5.01 22.60 -19.08
C ARG A 63 -4.18 22.19 -20.30
N LEU A 64 -4.31 20.94 -20.74
CA LEU A 64 -3.67 20.48 -21.97
C LEU A 64 -4.21 21.24 -23.19
N ASP A 65 -5.53 21.39 -23.30
CA ASP A 65 -6.17 22.13 -24.39
C ASP A 65 -5.74 23.59 -24.43
N GLU A 66 -5.59 24.23 -23.27
CA GLU A 66 -5.03 25.58 -23.16
C GLU A 66 -3.56 25.63 -23.58
N ALA A 67 -2.75 24.68 -23.11
CA ALA A 67 -1.32 24.61 -23.42
C ALA A 67 -1.04 24.39 -24.91
N LEU A 68 -1.92 23.65 -25.61
CA LEU A 68 -1.84 23.37 -27.04
C LEU A 68 -2.16 24.58 -27.93
N LYS A 69 -2.88 25.60 -27.40
CA LYS A 69 -3.13 26.86 -28.13
C LYS A 69 -1.88 27.75 -28.19
N ILE A 70 -0.91 27.52 -27.30
CA ILE A 70 0.32 28.30 -27.21
C ILE A 70 1.33 27.74 -28.22
N SER A 71 1.56 28.47 -29.30
CA SER A 71 2.57 28.13 -30.30
C SER A 71 3.96 28.02 -29.66
N SER A 72 4.64 26.92 -29.94
CA SER A 72 6.00 26.64 -29.48
C SER A 72 6.73 25.81 -30.52
N LYS A 73 8.05 26.00 -30.62
CA LYS A 73 8.92 25.10 -31.40
C LYS A 73 9.17 23.78 -30.66
N GLU A 74 9.07 23.79 -29.34
CA GLU A 74 9.24 22.63 -28.48
C GLU A 74 7.98 21.76 -28.47
N LYS A 75 8.17 20.44 -28.50
CA LYS A 75 7.08 19.48 -28.34
C LYS A 75 6.52 19.56 -26.92
N LYS A 76 5.20 19.49 -26.80
CA LYS A 76 4.52 19.40 -25.50
C LYS A 76 4.59 17.96 -25.00
N ALA A 77 4.63 17.81 -23.69
CA ALA A 77 4.65 16.52 -23.01
C ALA A 77 3.75 16.55 -21.78
N VAL A 78 3.20 15.39 -21.44
CA VAL A 78 2.58 15.12 -20.14
C VAL A 78 3.55 14.25 -19.35
N VAL A 79 3.81 14.64 -18.11
CA VAL A 79 4.56 13.83 -17.16
C VAL A 79 3.58 13.33 -16.11
N VAL A 80 3.61 12.03 -15.82
CA VAL A 80 2.69 11.40 -14.89
C VAL A 80 3.44 10.40 -14.00
N ASP A 81 3.09 10.38 -12.72
CA ASP A 81 3.51 9.30 -11.81
C ASP A 81 2.68 8.03 -12.08
N ILE A 82 3.07 6.88 -11.52
CA ILE A 82 2.37 5.61 -11.70
C ILE A 82 1.53 5.26 -10.46
N ASP A 83 2.17 5.08 -9.30
CA ASP A 83 1.51 4.51 -8.12
C ASP A 83 0.61 5.55 -7.45
N GLU A 84 -0.66 5.20 -7.21
CA GLU A 84 -1.70 6.11 -6.72
C GLU A 84 -1.97 7.32 -7.64
N THR A 85 -1.44 7.33 -8.86
CA THR A 85 -1.73 8.33 -9.91
C THR A 85 -2.40 7.69 -11.12
N VAL A 86 -1.80 6.64 -11.69
CA VAL A 86 -2.35 5.86 -12.81
C VAL A 86 -2.81 4.49 -12.35
N LEU A 87 -2.03 3.80 -11.51
CA LEU A 87 -2.33 2.47 -11.00
C LEU A 87 -2.74 2.51 -9.53
N ASP A 88 -3.83 1.84 -9.19
CA ASP A 88 -4.37 1.68 -7.84
C ASP A 88 -3.69 0.48 -7.14
N ASN A 89 -2.81 0.77 -6.18
CA ASN A 89 -2.16 -0.24 -5.34
C ASN A 89 -2.82 -0.39 -3.96
N SER A 90 -4.01 0.18 -3.75
CA SER A 90 -4.73 0.03 -2.48
C SER A 90 -5.01 -1.43 -2.07
N PRO A 91 -5.13 -2.44 -2.98
CA PRO A 91 -5.22 -3.83 -2.54
C PRO A 91 -3.97 -4.32 -1.78
N TYR A 92 -2.78 -3.83 -2.14
CA TYR A 92 -1.56 -4.08 -1.39
C TYR A 92 -1.63 -3.47 0.01
N GLN A 93 -2.13 -2.23 0.14
CA GLN A 93 -2.30 -1.60 1.45
C GLN A 93 -3.32 -2.34 2.32
N ALA A 94 -4.42 -2.82 1.73
CA ALA A 94 -5.39 -3.66 2.43
C ALA A 94 -4.75 -4.98 2.89
N TRP A 95 -3.92 -5.61 2.05
CA TRP A 95 -3.17 -6.81 2.42
C TRP A 95 -2.19 -6.54 3.58
N CYS A 96 -1.49 -5.41 3.57
CA CYS A 96 -0.63 -4.97 4.67
C CYS A 96 -1.39 -4.86 6.00
N ILE A 97 -2.59 -4.26 5.98
CA ILE A 97 -3.45 -4.15 7.17
C ILE A 97 -3.88 -5.55 7.67
N LEU A 98 -4.39 -6.39 6.77
CA LEU A 98 -4.95 -7.71 7.13
C LEU A 98 -3.90 -8.69 7.64
N ASN A 99 -2.64 -8.53 7.24
CA ASN A 99 -1.55 -9.45 7.57
C ASN A 99 -0.52 -8.86 8.54
N GLY A 100 -0.75 -7.63 9.03
CA GLY A 100 0.19 -6.90 9.88
C GLY A 100 1.57 -6.73 9.25
N LYS A 101 1.59 -6.42 7.95
CA LYS A 101 2.79 -6.19 7.15
C LYS A 101 2.95 -4.72 6.85
N ASN A 102 4.18 -4.27 6.64
CA ASN A 102 4.46 -2.88 6.31
C ASN A 102 5.25 -2.80 5.02
N TYR A 103 5.09 -1.71 4.28
CA TYR A 103 6.00 -1.44 3.16
C TYR A 103 7.47 -1.47 3.63
N PRO A 104 8.37 -2.15 2.90
CA PRO A 104 8.21 -2.73 1.56
C PRO A 104 7.87 -4.24 1.50
N GLU A 105 7.45 -4.85 2.61
CA GLU A 105 7.15 -6.30 2.66
C GLU A 105 6.03 -6.68 1.66
N GLY A 106 6.29 -7.63 0.77
CA GLY A 106 5.29 -8.09 -0.21
C GLY A 106 5.11 -7.18 -1.42
N TRP A 107 5.81 -6.03 -1.49
CA TRP A 107 5.61 -5.05 -2.55
C TRP A 107 6.06 -5.57 -3.92
N ALA A 108 7.24 -6.19 -4.00
CA ALA A 108 7.75 -6.72 -5.26
C ALA A 108 6.88 -7.87 -5.78
N GLU A 109 6.34 -8.68 -4.87
CA GLU A 109 5.38 -9.72 -5.19
C GLU A 109 4.08 -9.11 -5.74
N TRP A 110 3.57 -8.04 -5.12
CA TRP A 110 2.41 -7.29 -5.63
C TRP A 110 2.66 -6.74 -7.04
N THR A 111 3.74 -5.99 -7.25
CA THR A 111 4.00 -5.36 -8.55
C THR A 111 4.26 -6.40 -9.65
N SER A 112 4.87 -7.54 -9.32
CA SER A 112 5.10 -8.64 -10.26
C SER A 112 3.82 -9.27 -10.82
N LYS A 113 2.69 -9.16 -10.11
CA LYS A 113 1.40 -9.65 -10.59
C LYS A 113 0.85 -8.84 -11.76
N ALA A 114 1.25 -7.58 -11.88
CA ALA A 114 0.77 -6.66 -12.91
C ALA A 114 -0.77 -6.61 -13.00
N GLU A 115 -1.45 -6.59 -11.85
CA GLU A 115 -2.92 -6.64 -11.74
C GLU A 115 -3.53 -5.38 -11.10
N ALA A 116 -2.73 -4.33 -10.85
CA ALA A 116 -3.23 -3.07 -10.33
C ALA A 116 -4.23 -2.47 -11.32
N LYS A 117 -5.35 -1.94 -10.83
CA LYS A 117 -6.37 -1.35 -11.71
C LYS A 117 -5.98 0.08 -12.07
N ALA A 118 -6.41 0.54 -13.23
CA ALA A 118 -6.32 1.96 -13.56
C ALA A 118 -7.18 2.81 -12.63
N LEU A 119 -6.66 3.96 -12.22
CA LEU A 119 -7.38 4.96 -11.46
C LEU A 119 -8.37 5.74 -12.34
N PRO A 120 -9.49 6.24 -11.77
CA PRO A 120 -10.56 6.85 -12.55
C PRO A 120 -10.07 8.03 -13.41
N GLY A 121 -10.35 8.01 -14.72
CA GLY A 121 -9.99 9.09 -15.64
C GLY A 121 -8.55 9.08 -16.14
N ALA A 122 -7.66 8.25 -15.57
CA ALA A 122 -6.25 8.24 -15.94
C ALA A 122 -6.05 7.76 -17.39
N VAL A 123 -6.61 6.59 -17.73
CA VAL A 123 -6.46 5.99 -19.07
C VAL A 123 -7.09 6.88 -20.13
N GLU A 124 -8.27 7.46 -19.84
CA GLU A 124 -8.97 8.36 -20.74
C GLU A 124 -8.14 9.63 -21.03
N PHE A 125 -7.58 10.26 -20.00
CA PHE A 125 -6.76 11.46 -20.16
C PHE A 125 -5.44 11.18 -20.88
N LEU A 126 -4.74 10.10 -20.55
CA LEU A 126 -3.45 9.80 -21.16
C LEU A 126 -3.61 9.41 -22.63
N ASN A 127 -4.65 8.65 -22.98
CA ASN A 127 -5.01 8.39 -24.38
C ASN A 127 -5.46 9.66 -25.11
N TYR A 128 -6.18 10.55 -24.42
CA TYR A 128 -6.52 11.86 -24.97
C TYR A 128 -5.26 12.68 -25.31
N ALA A 129 -4.30 12.75 -24.39
CA ALA A 129 -3.04 13.46 -24.63
C ALA A 129 -2.28 12.86 -25.83
N ALA A 130 -2.14 11.54 -25.88
CA ALA A 130 -1.52 10.84 -26.99
C ALA A 130 -2.23 11.13 -28.33
N SER A 131 -3.57 11.16 -28.33
CA SER A 131 -4.36 11.48 -29.53
C SER A 131 -4.15 12.90 -30.06
N LYS A 132 -3.67 13.83 -29.22
CA LYS A 132 -3.29 15.20 -29.59
C LYS A 132 -1.83 15.32 -30.04
N GLY A 133 -1.11 14.19 -30.15
CA GLY A 133 0.32 14.17 -30.48
C GLY A 133 1.22 14.65 -29.34
N VAL A 134 0.73 14.60 -28.10
CA VAL A 134 1.49 14.94 -26.90
C VAL A 134 2.11 13.66 -26.36
N GLU A 135 3.42 13.68 -26.14
CA GLU A 135 4.15 12.53 -25.59
C GLU A 135 3.84 12.38 -24.09
N VAL A 136 3.64 11.15 -23.62
CA VAL A 136 3.38 10.84 -22.21
C VAL A 136 4.61 10.16 -21.61
N PHE A 137 5.18 10.78 -20.58
CA PHE A 137 6.29 10.22 -19.81
C PHE A 137 5.80 9.75 -18.45
N TYR A 138 5.92 8.45 -18.20
CA TYR A 138 5.70 7.84 -16.89
C TYR A 138 6.99 7.93 -16.08
N ILE A 139 7.01 8.77 -15.05
CA ILE A 139 8.16 8.93 -14.15
C ILE A 139 7.76 8.38 -12.78
N THR A 140 8.35 7.25 -12.41
CA THR A 140 8.02 6.50 -11.19
C THR A 140 9.28 6.15 -10.40
N ASN A 141 9.10 5.92 -9.10
CA ASN A 141 10.12 5.34 -8.23
C ASN A 141 10.07 3.80 -8.16
N ARG A 142 9.21 3.14 -8.94
CA ARG A 142 9.33 1.68 -9.15
C ARG A 142 10.73 1.36 -9.64
N LYS A 143 11.31 0.29 -9.11
CA LYS A 143 12.69 -0.06 -9.44
C LYS A 143 12.78 -0.51 -10.89
N THR A 144 13.96 -0.35 -11.49
CA THR A 144 14.20 -0.74 -12.88
C THR A 144 13.98 -2.23 -13.14
N ASN A 145 14.17 -3.09 -12.13
CA ASN A 145 13.87 -4.52 -12.23
C ASN A 145 12.35 -4.84 -12.17
N GLU A 146 11.50 -3.85 -11.90
CA GLU A 146 10.03 -3.95 -11.95
C GLU A 146 9.46 -3.43 -13.28
N MET A 147 10.33 -3.00 -14.22
CA MET A 147 9.92 -2.34 -15.46
C MET A 147 9.04 -3.22 -16.34
N GLU A 148 9.39 -4.48 -16.56
CA GLU A 148 8.60 -5.38 -17.42
C GLU A 148 7.20 -5.62 -16.86
N ALA A 149 7.08 -5.87 -15.56
CA ALA A 149 5.79 -6.03 -14.89
C ALA A 149 4.98 -4.73 -14.91
N THR A 150 5.65 -3.59 -14.75
CA THR A 150 5.00 -2.27 -14.81
C THR A 150 4.45 -1.99 -16.21
N ILE A 151 5.24 -2.25 -17.27
CA ILE A 151 4.79 -2.10 -18.66
C ILE A 151 3.62 -3.04 -18.96
N LYS A 152 3.67 -4.28 -18.47
CA LYS A 152 2.56 -5.23 -18.64
C LYS A 152 1.26 -4.74 -17.98
N ASN A 153 1.37 -3.98 -16.89
CA ASN A 153 0.20 -3.47 -16.17
C ASN A 153 -0.38 -2.20 -16.81
N LEU A 154 0.41 -1.44 -17.57
CA LEU A 154 0.00 -0.24 -18.31
C LEU A 154 -0.64 -0.60 -19.66
#